data_AF-A0A8S0QZF9-F1
#
_entry.id   AF-A0A8S0QZF9-F1
#
_cell.length_a   1.000
_cell.length_b   1.000
_cell.length_c   1.000
_cell.angle_alpha   90.00
_cell.angle_beta   90.00
_cell.angle_gamma   90.00
#
_symmetry.space_group_name_H-M   'P 1'
#
loop_
_entity.id
_entity.type
_entity.pdbx_description
1 polymer ?
#
loop_
_entity_poly.entity_id
_entity_poly.type
_entity_poly.pdbx_seq_one_letter_code
_entity_poly.pdbx_strand_id
1 'polypeptide(L)' 'MKIQTSLRHPNVLRLFGWFHDEERIFFILEYAHGGELYKELRKSGHLSERQAAT' A
#
# COMPACT_ATOMS: atom_id res chain seq x y z
N MET A 1 -4.84 11.22 12.20
CA MET A 1 -4.60 11.49 10.77
C MET A 1 -3.40 12.39 10.46
N LYS A 2 -2.99 13.33 11.33
CA LYS A 2 -1.86 14.25 11.08
C LYS A 2 -0.55 13.59 10.61
N ILE A 3 -0.16 12.46 11.21
CA ILE A 3 1.09 11.74 10.88
C ILE A 3 1.02 11.11 9.48
N GLN A 4 -0.12 10.52 9.10
CA GLN A 4 -0.29 9.90 7.78
C GLN A 4 -0.37 10.94 6.67
N THR A 5 -0.98 12.11 6.90
CA THR A 5 -1.09 13.15 5.87
C THR A 5 0.25 13.84 5.58
N SER A 6 1.18 13.86 6.54
CA SER A 6 2.53 14.42 6.36
C SER A 6 3.54 13.43 5.77
N LEU A 7 3.22 12.13 5.73
CA LEU A 7 4.13 11.12 5.22
C LEU A 7 4.19 11.18 3.69
N ARG A 8 5.37 11.54 3.15
CA ARG A 8 5.64 11.55 1.71
C ARG A 8 6.94 10.81 1.45
N HIS A 9 6.81 9.55 1.04
CA HIS A 9 7.93 8.67 0.74
C HIS A 9 7.60 7.82 -0.49
N PRO A 10 8.53 7.58 -1.43
CA PRO A 10 8.26 6.85 -2.67
C PRO A 10 7.76 5.40 -2.46
N ASN A 11 8.10 4.78 -1.32
CA ASN A 11 7.74 3.39 -1.02
C ASN A 11 6.59 3.25 0.00
N VAL A 12 5.84 4.32 0.28
CA VAL A 12 4.65 4.26 1.14
C VAL A 12 3.49 4.92 0.41
N LEU A 13 2.35 4.23 0.35
CA LEU A 13 1.17 4.76 -0.32
C LEU A 13 0.76 6.09 0.26
N ARG A 14 0.63 7.07 -0.62
CA ARG A 14 0.22 8.40 -0.22
C ARG A 14 -1.26 8.44 0.14
N LEU A 15 -1.56 9.04 1.29
CA LEU A 15 -2.93 9.42 1.66
C LEU A 15 -3.25 10.80 1.08
N PHE A 16 -4.24 10.85 0.17
CA PHE A 16 -4.73 12.11 -0.38
C PHE A 16 -5.75 12.79 0.54
N GLY A 17 -6.54 11.99 1.25
CA GLY A 17 -7.56 12.47 2.16
C GLY A 17 -8.33 11.33 2.79
N TRP A 18 -9.23 11.68 3.70
CA TRP A 18 -10.11 10.73 4.35
C TRP A 18 -11.43 11.43 4.67
N PHE A 19 -12.49 10.64 4.76
CA PHE A 19 -13.79 11.07 5.22
C PHE A 19 -14.43 9.93 6.01
N HIS A 20 -15.54 10.19 6.68
CA HIS A 20 -16.25 9.18 7.44
C HIS A 20 -17.75 9.46 7.42
N ASP A 21 -18.53 8.41 7.65
CA ASP A 21 -19.94 8.53 8.05
C ASP A 21 -20.06 8.16 9.55
N GLU A 22 -21.27 7.85 10.02
CA GLU A 22 -21.52 7.49 11.42
C GLU A 22 -20.91 6.13 11.81
N GLU A 23 -20.64 5.24 10.85
CA GLU A 23 -20.23 3.86 11.10
C GLU A 23 -18.82 3.53 10.60
N ARG A 24 -18.30 4.27 9.61
CA ARG A 24 -17.11 3.86 8.84
C ARG A 24 -16.21 5.03 8.48
N ILE A 25 -14.92 4.71 8.37
CA ILE A 25 -13.88 5.62 7.91
C ILE A 25 -13.41 5.17 6.53
N PHE A 26 -13.29 6.13 5.61
CA PHE A 26 -12.85 5.92 4.23
C PHE A 26 -11.52 6.65 3.98
N PHE A 27 -10.57 5.94 3.38
CA PHE A 27 -9.27 6.51 2.99
C PHE A 27 -9.17 6.61 1.47
N ILE A 28 -8.74 7.79 1.00
CA ILE A 28 -8.43 8.04 -0.40
C ILE A 28 -6.92 7.90 -0.54
N LEU A 29 -6.47 6.76 -1.05
CA LEU A 29 -5.06 6.38 -1.18
C LEU A 29 -4.60 6.43 -2.64
N GLU A 30 -3.30 6.55 -2.83
CA GLU A 30 -2.63 6.24 -4.09
C GLU A 30 -2.91 4.79 -4.53
N TYR A 31 -3.10 4.60 -5.83
CA TYR A 31 -3.45 3.31 -6.40
C TYR A 31 -2.21 2.45 -6.69
N ALA A 32 -2.06 1.34 -5.97
CA ALA A 32 -1.04 0.32 -6.24
C ALA A 32 -1.56 -0.74 -7.22
N HIS A 33 -1.39 -0.52 -8.52
CA HIS A 33 -1.87 -1.43 -9.56
C HIS A 33 -1.24 -2.84 -9.51
N GLY A 34 -0.06 -2.98 -8.90
CA GLY A 34 0.66 -4.25 -8.77
C GLY A 34 0.05 -5.24 -7.78
N GLY A 35 -0.90 -4.79 -6.96
CA GLY A 35 -1.54 -5.61 -5.94
C GLY A 35 -0.59 -5.98 -4.78
N GLU A 36 -0.81 -7.15 -4.20
CA GLU A 36 -0.12 -7.58 -2.98
C GLU A 36 1.05 -8.53 -3.29
N LEU A 37 2.22 -8.25 -2.71
CA LEU A 37 3.41 -9.10 -2.86
C LEU A 37 3.15 -10.56 -2.46
N TYR A 38 2.37 -10.78 -1.38
CA TYR A 38 2.08 -12.13 -0.92
C TYR A 38 1.30 -12.96 -1.94
N LYS A 39 0.38 -12.32 -2.68
CA LYS A 39 -0.37 -12.98 -3.75
C LYS A 39 0.58 -13.45 -4.85
N GLU A 40 1.58 -12.65 -5.18
CA GLU A 40 2.54 -12.97 -6.22
C GLU A 40 3.58 -14.00 -5.77
N LEU A 41 3.99 -13.94 -4.50
CA LEU A 41 4.78 -15.01 -3.88
C LEU A 41 4.01 -16.34 -3.89
N ARG A 42 2.72 -16.35 -3.55
CA ARG A 42 1.89 -17.56 -3.58
C ARG A 42 1.77 -18.17 -4.97
N LYS A 43 1.64 -17.35 -6.02
CA LYS A 43 1.59 -17.84 -7.41
C LYS A 43 2.94 -18.43 -7.86
N SER A 44 4.04 -17.79 -7.47
CA SER A 44 5.39 -18.15 -7.90
C SER A 44 6.01 -19.27 -7.04
N GLY A 45 5.47 -19.51 -5.85
CA GLY A 45 5.98 -20.42 -4.82
C GLY A 45 7.16 -19.82 -4.03
N HIS A 46 8.15 -19.26 -4.73
CA HIS A 46 9.28 -18.54 -4.15
C HIS A 46 9.71 -17.40 -5.07
N LEU A 47 10.47 -16.45 -4.52
CA LEU A 47 11.21 -15.44 -5.28
C LEU A 47 12.68 -15.84 -5.33
N SER A 48 13.35 -15.62 -6.45
CA SER A 48 14.81 -15.77 -6.50
C SER A 48 15.49 -14.72 -5.60
N GLU A 49 16.72 -14.99 -5.15
CA GLU A 49 17.48 -14.05 -4.32
C GLU A 49 17.54 -12.64 -4.95
N ARG A 50 17.76 -12.57 -6.27
CA ARG A 50 17.79 -11.30 -6.99
C ARG A 50 16.46 -10.55 -6.89
N GLN A 51 15.33 -11.24 -7.06
CA GLN A 51 14.00 -10.60 -6.97
C GLN A 51 13.67 -10.15 -5.54
N ALA A 52 14.12 -10.90 -4.54
CA ALA A 52 13.88 -10.56 -3.13
C ALA A 52 14.79 -9.41 -2.63
N ALA A 53 15.95 -9.23 -3.25
CA ALA A 53 16.93 -8.20 -2.87
C ALA A 53 16.73 -6.84 -3.56
N THR A 54 15.75 -6.73 -4.46
CA THR A 54 15.43 -5.49 -5.19
C THR A 54 14.13 -4.90 -4.68
#